data_AF-A0A3R7V143-F1
#
_entry.id   AF-A0A3R7V143-F1
#
_cell.length_a   1.000
_cell.length_b   1.000
_cell.length_c   1.000
_cell.angle_alpha   90.00
_cell.angle_beta   90.00
_cell.angle_gamma   90.00
#
_symmetry.space_group_name_H-M   'P 1'
#
loop_
_entity.id
_entity.type
_entity.pdbx_description
1 polymer ?
#
loop_
_entity_poly.entity_id
_entity_poly.type
_entity_poly.pdbx_seq_one_letter_code
_entity_poly.pdbx_strand_id
1 'polypeptide(L)' 'MKTRQCKVLVIGAGPGGYVAAIRAGQLGLDTVIVEGQRV' A
#
# COMPACT_ATOMS: atom_id res chain seq x y z
N MET A 1 -5.11 -0.60 -20.49
CA MET A 1 -5.46 -0.59 -19.05
C MET A 1 -4.65 -1.68 -18.36
N LYS A 2 -3.85 -1.37 -17.33
CA LYS A 2 -3.11 -2.39 -16.55
C LYS A 2 -3.86 -2.64 -15.24
N THR A 3 -4.20 -3.90 -14.98
CA THR A 3 -4.85 -4.32 -13.74
C THR A 3 -3.82 -4.97 -12.83
N ARG A 4 -3.86 -4.62 -11.54
CA ARG A 4 -3.08 -5.26 -10.48
C ARG A 4 -4.06 -5.82 -9.47
N GLN A 5 -3.78 -7.01 -8.95
CA GLN A 5 -4.53 -7.62 -7.85
C GLN A 5 -3.71 -7.51 -6.59
N CYS A 6 -4.36 -7.30 -5.45
CA CYS A 6 -3.75 -7.33 -4.13
C CYS A 6 -4.83 -7.69 -3.10
N LYS A 7 -4.44 -8.20 -1.94
CA LYS A 7 -5.36 -8.42 -0.83
C LYS A 7 -5.63 -7.13 -0.06
N VAL A 8 -4.65 -6.23 0.00
CA VAL A 8 -4.74 -4.94 0.67
C VAL A 8 -4.19 -3.85 -0.25
N LEU A 9 -5.02 -2.84 -0.53
CA LEU A 9 -4.60 -1.62 -1.21
C LEU A 9 -4.56 -0.47 -0.20
N VAL A 10 -3.40 0.16 -0.07
CA VAL A 10 -3.21 1.36 0.75
C VAL A 10 -3.00 2.58 -0.15
N ILE A 11 -3.79 3.64 0.07
CA ILE A 11 -3.68 4.91 -0.65
C ILE A 11 -3.08 5.95 0.30
N GLY A 12 -1.91 6.49 -0.08
CA GLY A 12 -1.09 7.40 0.72
C GLY A 12 0.04 6.68 1.45
N ALA A 13 1.28 7.16 1.30
CA ALA A 13 2.50 6.67 1.95
C ALA A 13 3.02 7.62 3.04
N GLY A 14 2.12 8.42 3.63
CA GLY A 14 2.40 9.14 4.87
C GLY A 14 2.60 8.21 6.08
N PRO A 15 2.85 8.76 7.28
CA PRO A 15 3.16 7.97 8.48
C PRO A 15 2.11 6.90 8.81
N GLY A 16 0.82 7.17 8.59
CA GLY A 16 -0.24 6.19 8.79
C GLY A 16 -0.27 5.10 7.71
N GLY A 17 -0.20 5.50 6.43
CA GLY A 17 -0.34 4.56 5.31
C GLY A 17 0.86 3.64 5.14
N TYR A 18 2.08 4.15 5.29
CA TYR A 18 3.29 3.33 5.25
C TYR A 18 3.33 2.30 6.37
N VAL A 19 2.95 2.69 7.60
CA VAL A 19 2.86 1.76 8.75
C VAL A 19 1.79 0.70 8.54
N ALA A 20 0.61 1.07 8.03
CA ALA A 20 -0.45 0.13 7.70
C ALA A 20 -0.01 -0.90 6.64
N ALA A 21 0.66 -0.45 5.57
CA ALA A 21 1.16 -1.31 4.51
C ALA A 21 2.25 -2.28 5.02
N ILE A 22 3.20 -1.80 5.84
CA ILE A 22 4.21 -2.65 6.47
C ILE A 22 3.55 -3.72 7.31
N ARG A 23 2.59 -3.34 8.16
CA ARG A 23 1.97 -4.32 9.06
C ARG A 23 1.18 -5.38 8.29
N ALA A 24 0.51 -4.99 7.21
CA ALA A 24 -0.17 -5.92 6.31
C ALA A 24 0.82 -6.89 5.65
N GLY A 25 1.98 -6.41 5.18
CA GLY A 25 3.04 -7.25 4.63
C GLY A 25 3.64 -8.22 5.65
N GLN A 26 3.85 -7.78 6.90
CA GLN A 26 4.33 -8.64 8.00
C GLN A 26 3.34 -9.75 8.36
N LEU A 27 2.04 -9.54 8.13
CA LEU A 27 1.00 -10.56 8.29
C LEU A 27 0.88 -11.49 7.07
N GLY A 28 1.75 -11.34 6.07
CA GLY A 28 1.79 -12.18 4.86
C GLY A 28 0.71 -11.82 3.83
N LEU A 29 0.13 -10.62 3.90
CA LEU A 29 -0.85 -10.16 2.92
C LEU A 29 -0.15 -9.54 1.72
N ASP A 30 -0.60 -9.91 0.52
CA ASP A 30 -0.22 -9.23 -0.72
C ASP A 30 -0.73 -7.79 -0.69
N THR A 31 0.17 -6.84 -0.45
CA THR A 31 -0.14 -5.45 -0.13
C THR A 31 0.48 -4.52 -1.16
N VAL A 32 -0.34 -3.65 -1.74
CA VAL A 32 0.10 -2.60 -2.67
C VAL A 32 -0.11 -1.25 -2.00
N ILE A 33 0.90 -0.38 -2.05
CA ILE A 33 0.79 1.02 -1.63
C ILE A 33 0.90 1.95 -2.84
N VAL A 34 0.03 2.95 -2.90
CA VAL A 34 0.01 3.97 -3.97
C VAL A 34 0.10 5.34 -3.31
N GLU A 35 1.06 6.15 -3.74
CA GLU A 35 1.23 7.54 -3.33
C GLU A 35 1.38 8.42 -4.58
N GLY A 36 0.89 9.65 -4.51
CA GLY A 36 1.04 10.64 -5.57
C GLY A 36 2.47 11.18 -5.62
N GLN A 37 2.76 11.99 -6.64
CA GLN A 37 4.01 12.74 -6.62
C GLN A 37 3.95 13.80 -5.53
N ARG A 38 4.99 13.82 -4.69
CA ARG A 38 5.26 14.96 -3.82
C ARG A 38 5.87 16.06 -4.68
N VAL A 39 5.20 17.22 -4.74
CA VAL A 39 5.72 18.45 -5.37
C VAL A 39 6.95 18.98 -4.65
#